data_AF-A0A9P3B5B3-F1
#
_entry.id   AF-A0A9P3B5B3-F1
#
_cell.length_a   1.000
_cell.length_b   1.000
_cell.length_c   1.000
_cell.angle_alpha   90.00
_cell.angle_beta   90.00
_cell.angle_gamma   90.00
#
_symmetry.space_group_name_H-M   'P 1'
#
loop_
_entity.id
_entity.type
_entity.pdbx_description
1 polymer ?
#
loop_
_entity_poly.entity_id
_entity_poly.type
_entity_poly.pdbx_seq_one_letter_code
_entity_poly.pdbx_strand_id
1 'polypeptide(L)' 'MSPLSIPSTPREVEASKYIQGAWVAFAKDPHKGLRKYGWPDYKPHGNTLINLALNNSLAPVFTSPKGWDSHCNGSIFVP' A
#
# COMPACT_ATOMS: atom_id res chain seq x y z
N MET A 1 -8.93 22.28 19.38
CA MET A 1 -8.83 21.94 17.95
C MET A 1 -8.23 23.16 17.26
N SER A 2 -7.07 23.02 16.62
CA SER A 2 -6.41 24.16 15.97
C SER A 2 -7.26 24.68 14.81
N PRO A 3 -7.38 26.00 14.60
CA PRO A 3 -8.27 26.62 13.62
C PRO A 3 -7.92 26.35 12.14
N LEU A 4 -6.98 25.44 11.88
CA LEU A 4 -6.48 25.07 10.56
C LEU A 4 -6.73 23.60 10.20
N SER A 5 -7.42 22.81 11.04
CA SER A 5 -7.69 21.40 10.73
C SER A 5 -8.86 21.27 9.75
N ILE A 6 -8.56 21.00 8.48
CA ILE A 6 -9.56 20.50 7.53
C ILE A 6 -9.93 19.08 7.97
N PRO A 7 -11.20 18.79 8.27
CA PRO A 7 -11.60 17.45 8.67
C PRO A 7 -11.47 16.49 7.49
N SER A 8 -11.06 15.26 7.77
CA SER A 8 -11.09 14.19 6.77
C SER A 8 -12.51 13.94 6.30
N THR A 9 -12.66 13.72 5.01
CA THR A 9 -13.91 13.24 4.41
C THR A 9 -14.24 11.83 4.94
N PRO A 10 -15.53 11.41 4.92
CA PRO A 10 -15.90 10.06 5.31
C PRO A 10 -15.10 8.97 4.58
N ARG A 11 -14.76 9.22 3.31
CA ARG A 11 -14.02 8.26 2.49
C ARG A 11 -12.55 8.14 2.87
N GLU A 12 -11.90 9.24 3.23
CA GLU A 12 -10.53 9.23 3.78
C GLU A 12 -10.49 8.50 5.12
N VAL A 13 -11.53 8.64 5.95
CA VAL A 13 -11.65 7.90 7.21
C VAL A 13 -11.77 6.39 6.96
N GLU A 14 -12.60 5.97 6.01
CA GLU A 14 -12.71 4.56 5.60
C GLU A 14 -11.39 4.00 5.05
N ALA A 15 -10.72 4.75 4.16
CA ALA A 15 -9.43 4.36 3.61
C ALA A 15 -8.36 4.23 4.71
N SER A 16 -8.33 5.18 5.65
CA SER A 16 -7.42 5.14 6.81
C SER A 16 -7.64 3.89 7.66
N LYS A 17 -8.90 3.52 7.95
CA LYS A 17 -9.22 2.27 8.67
C LYS A 17 -8.73 1.04 7.92
N TYR A 18 -8.89 0.99 6.61
CA TYR A 18 -8.40 -0.13 5.79
C TYR A 18 -6.87 -0.26 5.83
N ILE A 19 -6.14 0.85 5.71
CA ILE A 19 -4.68 0.89 5.75
C ILE A 19 -4.17 0.47 7.14
N GLN A 20 -4.79 0.98 8.21
CA GLN A 20 -4.48 0.57 9.58
C GLN A 20 -4.72 -0.92 9.81
N GLY A 21 -5.77 -1.50 9.24
CA GLY A 21 -6.02 -2.94 9.28
C GLY A 21 -4.88 -3.76 8.67
N ALA A 22 -4.35 -3.33 7.52
CA ALA A 22 -3.19 -3.97 6.88
C ALA A 22 -1.94 -3.87 7.75
N TRP A 23 -1.66 -2.69 8.34
CA TRP A 23 -0.54 -2.50 9.27
C TRP A 23 -0.63 -3.41 10.49
N VAL A 24 -1.82 -3.52 11.09
CA VAL A 24 -2.06 -4.42 12.22
C VAL A 24 -1.89 -5.89 11.81
N ALA A 25 -2.37 -6.27 10.63
CA ALA A 25 -2.19 -7.63 10.12
C ALA A 25 -0.70 -7.97 9.95
N PHE A 26 0.09 -7.07 9.38
CA PHE A 26 1.54 -7.20 9.28
C PHE A 26 2.22 -7.30 10.65
N ALA A 27 1.89 -6.39 11.58
CA ALA A 27 2.49 -6.36 12.91
C ALA A 27 2.21 -7.63 13.73
N LYS A 28 1.03 -8.25 13.56
CA LYS A 28 0.66 -9.51 14.21
C LYS A 28 1.41 -10.73 13.65
N ASP A 29 1.66 -10.74 12.36
CA ASP A 29 2.30 -11.86 11.66
C ASP A 29 3.01 -11.30 10.41
N PRO A 30 4.31 -10.96 10.49
CA PRO A 30 5.01 -10.30 9.39
C PRO A 30 5.18 -11.21 8.16
N HIS A 31 5.08 -12.53 8.32
CA HIS A 31 5.25 -13.50 7.23
C HIS A 31 3.94 -13.84 6.51
N LYS A 32 2.82 -13.94 7.24
CA LYS A 32 1.54 -14.42 6.67
C LYS A 32 0.38 -13.48 6.91
N GLY A 33 0.54 -12.44 7.72
CA GLY A 33 -0.51 -11.51 8.11
C GLY A 33 -1.15 -10.80 6.93
N LEU A 34 -0.32 -10.23 6.05
CA LEU A 34 -0.80 -9.55 4.83
C LEU A 34 -1.43 -10.53 3.84
N ARG A 35 -0.90 -11.75 3.72
CA ARG A 35 -1.52 -12.80 2.90
C ARG A 35 -2.91 -13.19 3.39
N LYS A 36 -3.08 -13.34 4.71
CA LYS A 36 -4.38 -13.57 5.35
C LYS A 36 -5.32 -12.36 5.18
N TYR A 37 -4.75 -11.15 5.11
CA TYR A 37 -5.46 -9.91 4.83
C TYR A 37 -5.88 -9.77 3.35
N GLY A 38 -5.47 -10.70 2.48
CA GLY A 38 -5.83 -10.74 1.06
C GLY A 38 -4.81 -10.06 0.13
N TRP A 39 -3.63 -9.67 0.64
CA TRP A 39 -2.57 -9.10 -0.18
C TRP A 39 -1.67 -10.20 -0.77
N PRO A 40 -1.21 -10.06 -2.03
CA PRO A 40 -0.27 -11.00 -2.61
C PRO A 40 1.14 -10.82 -2.04
N ASP A 41 1.95 -11.87 -2.09
CA ASP A 41 3.40 -11.77 -1.88
C ASP A 41 4.03 -10.96 -3.01
N TYR A 42 4.98 -10.08 -2.69
CA TYR A 42 5.63 -9.23 -3.68
C TYR A 42 6.44 -10.04 -4.71
N LYS A 43 6.24 -9.75 -5.99
CA LYS A 43 6.98 -10.30 -7.14
C LYS A 43 7.35 -9.15 -8.08
N PRO A 44 8.65 -8.89 -8.35
CA PRO A 44 9.09 -7.79 -9.21
C PRO A 44 8.51 -7.77 -10.64
N HIS A 45 8.08 -8.95 -11.12
CA HIS A 45 7.51 -9.11 -12.47
C HIS A 45 6.01 -9.46 -12.46
N GLY A 46 5.35 -9.39 -11.29
CA GLY A 46 3.94 -9.69 -11.12
C GLY A 46 3.09 -8.45 -10.82
N ASN A 47 1.76 -8.60 -10.92
CA ASN A 47 0.82 -7.60 -10.43
C ASN A 47 0.69 -7.72 -8.91
N THR A 48 1.72 -7.29 -8.20
CA THR A 48 1.84 -7.44 -6.74
C THR A 48 2.17 -6.12 -6.04
N LEU A 49 2.32 -5.02 -6.79
CA LEU A 49 2.36 -3.70 -6.19
C LEU A 49 0.95 -3.32 -5.76
N ILE A 50 0.80 -2.84 -4.53
CA ILE A 50 -0.49 -2.59 -3.91
C ILE A 50 -0.75 -1.09 -3.91
N ASN A 51 -1.73 -0.66 -4.70
CA ASN A 51 -2.20 0.72 -4.71
C ASN A 51 -3.35 0.84 -3.72
N LEU A 52 -3.21 1.76 -2.77
CA LEU A 52 -4.15 2.01 -1.69
C LEU A 52 -4.86 3.33 -1.95
N ALA A 53 -6.18 3.38 -1.75
CA ALA A 53 -6.99 4.57 -1.98
C ALA A 53 -6.94 5.15 -3.42
N LEU A 54 -6.44 4.38 -4.40
CA LEU A 54 -6.35 4.82 -5.79
C LEU A 54 -7.74 5.18 -6.32
N ASN A 55 -7.86 6.38 -6.87
CA ASN A 55 -9.14 6.92 -7.37
C ASN A 55 -10.28 6.84 -6.34
N ASN A 56 -9.97 7.07 -5.06
CA ASN A 56 -10.94 7.05 -3.96
C ASN A 56 -11.58 5.66 -3.70
N SER A 57 -10.93 4.59 -4.15
CA SER A 57 -11.36 3.20 -3.91
C SER A 57 -10.90 2.68 -2.54
N LEU A 58 -11.76 1.96 -1.82
CA LEU A 58 -11.34 1.23 -0.60
C LEU A 58 -10.67 -0.10 -0.91
N ALA A 59 -11.01 -0.71 -2.05
CA ALA A 59 -10.41 -1.96 -2.45
C ALA A 59 -8.97 -1.71 -2.92
N PRO A 60 -8.00 -2.55 -2.51
CA PRO A 60 -6.64 -2.44 -3.01
C PRO A 60 -6.63 -2.77 -4.51
N VAL A 61 -5.83 -2.05 -5.28
CA VAL A 61 -5.63 -2.34 -6.71
C VAL A 61 -4.22 -2.86 -6.91
N PHE A 62 -4.09 -4.05 -7.50
CA PHE A 62 -2.80 -4.69 -7.73
C PHE A 62 -2.29 -4.41 -9.14
N THR A 63 -1.10 -3.82 -9.25
CA THR A 63 -0.47 -3.46 -10.52
C THR A 63 0.98 -3.96 -10.58
N SER A 64 1.60 -3.90 -11.76
CA SER A 64 3.02 -4.18 -11.90
C SER A 64 3.87 -3.09 -11.24
N PRO A 65 4.94 -3.43 -10.50
CA PRO A 65 5.88 -2.45 -9.95
C PRO A 65 6.77 -1.83 -11.03
N LYS A 66 6.88 -2.44 -12.21
CA LYS A 66 7.76 -1.99 -13.31
C LYS A 66 7.57 -0.52 -13.69
N GLY A 67 6.35 0.01 -13.62
CA GLY A 67 6.07 1.41 -13.90
C GLY A 67 6.75 2.38 -12.92
N TRP A 68 7.02 1.94 -11.69
CA TRP A 68 7.78 2.71 -10.69
C TRP A 68 9.26 2.36 -10.76
N ASP A 69 9.59 1.07 -10.77
CA ASP A 69 10.97 0.57 -10.77
C ASP A 69 11.79 1.08 -11.98
N SER A 70 11.14 1.36 -13.11
CA SER A 70 11.83 1.94 -14.29
C SER A 70 12.45 3.31 -14.03
N HIS A 71 11.98 4.02 -13.01
CA HIS A 71 12.52 5.33 -12.61
C HIS A 71 13.69 5.20 -11.63
N CYS A 72 13.95 4.00 -11.11
CA CYS A 72 15.13 3.74 -10.33
C CYS A 72 16.33 3.67 -11.28
N ASN A 73 17.09 4.76 -11.36
CA ASN A 73 18.41 4.77 -11.98
C ASN A 73 19.32 3.92 -11.09
N GLY A 74 19.43 2.62 -11.39
CA GLY A 74 20.38 1.76 -10.73
C GLY A 74 21.78 2.27 -11.03
N SER A 75 22.31 3.17 -10.19
CA SER A 75 23.75 3.20 -10.00
C SER A 75 24.11 1.79 -9.60
N ILE A 76 24.69 1.07 -10.56
CA ILE A 76 25.22 -0.27 -10.42
C ILE A 76 25.95 -0.30 -9.09
N PHE A 77 25.49 -1.15 -8.17
CA PHE A 77 26.31 -1.48 -7.02
C PHE A 77 27.54 -2.18 -7.59
N VAL A 78 28.65 -1.46 -7.68
CA VAL A 78 29.96 -2.03 -7.98
C VAL A 78 30.50 -2.49 -6.62
N PRO A 79 30.64 -3.81 -6.39
CA PRO A 79 31.14 -4.35 -5.13
C PRO A 79 32.61 -3.97 -4.86
#